data_AF-A0A6I8TTP1-F1
#
_entry.id   AF-A0A6I8TTP1-F1
#
_cell.length_a   1.000
_cell.length_b   1.000
_cell.length_c   1.000
_cell.angle_alpha   90.00
_cell.angle_beta   90.00
_cell.angle_gamma   90.00
#
_symmetry.space_group_name_H-M   'P 1'
#
loop_
_entity.id
_entity.type
_entity.pdbx_description
1 polymer ?
#
loop_
_entity_poly.entity_id
_entity_poly.type
_entity_poly.pdbx_seq_one_letter_code
_entity_poly.pdbx_strand_id
1 'polypeptide(L)'
;MCELIDFVSDQIVETIEKKLQEFIHNIQVMFRVKVDFDHSFEFQTNFSRNYTDIVSAITQEINHRSRYLFTLFNVFTIVSSFCFICVVIRSVRYKMKYLTKDSFDNFYISRDFIAIDEHRRSMNRDTVLPLTRKERNRYIHLTSMSLIRKEKLRIARSAVFLFISSIHILGLMAADYCLYWLLALIRHVFLRQADIERPPMVTLEVSGSGIIADMYRGIVGAFEPMVKHADILDPARCAPDPKTPDFIRYLQISLLLLFCWMCIVLEPYGLRIRQIIMRAYYPDRAKERATWLYNDVLLKRESFVKILRRQLGLGSGDSKPRKLMDIFRAKTNLFWICRKILGSNGGGKKCIFCSERIAENEAVSCLRPGCVGVYCYECFVEIQNLCTICSEPMDSSDQSDISIERFE
;
A
#
# COMPACT_ATOMS: atom_id res chain seq x y z
N MET A 1 -54.89 112.16 24.30
CA MET A 1 -53.50 112.22 23.79
C MET A 1 -53.02 110.78 23.66
N CYS A 2 -53.54 110.05 22.67
CA CYS A 2 -53.20 108.66 22.36
C CYS A 2 -53.12 108.57 20.84
N GLU A 3 -51.91 108.59 20.30
CA GLU A 3 -51.53 108.17 18.94
C GLU A 3 -50.01 108.37 18.83
N LEU A 4 -49.22 107.52 19.51
CA LEU A 4 -47.76 107.49 19.27
C LEU A 4 -47.06 106.18 19.67
N ILE A 5 -47.78 105.14 20.09
CA ILE A 5 -47.16 103.90 20.60
C ILE A 5 -47.25 102.71 19.63
N ASP A 6 -48.14 102.70 18.63
CA ASP A 6 -48.29 101.55 17.73
C ASP A 6 -47.32 101.54 16.54
N PHE A 7 -46.70 102.67 16.15
CA PHE A 7 -45.88 102.73 14.93
C PHE A 7 -44.40 102.31 15.13
N VAL A 8 -43.91 102.26 16.37
CA VAL A 8 -42.49 101.94 16.67
C VAL A 8 -42.27 100.42 16.89
N SER A 9 -43.35 99.68 17.13
CA SER A 9 -43.36 98.22 17.33
C SER A 9 -43.06 97.47 16.03
N ASP A 10 -43.79 97.78 14.96
CA ASP A 10 -43.92 96.85 13.84
C ASP A 10 -42.68 96.77 12.96
N GLN A 11 -41.94 97.89 12.77
CA GLN A 11 -40.69 97.86 12.02
C GLN A 11 -39.55 97.11 12.73
N ILE A 12 -39.49 97.20 14.06
CA ILE A 12 -38.47 96.50 14.85
C ILE A 12 -38.78 95.00 14.87
N VAL A 13 -40.05 94.64 15.04
CA VAL A 13 -40.50 93.25 15.02
C VAL A 13 -40.24 92.60 13.65
N GLU A 14 -40.55 93.28 12.54
CA GLU A 14 -40.31 92.74 11.19
C GLU A 14 -38.80 92.54 10.91
N THR A 15 -37.95 93.44 11.41
CA THR A 15 -36.49 93.35 11.25
C THR A 15 -35.90 92.20 12.08
N ILE A 16 -36.40 92.01 13.31
CA ILE A 16 -36.01 90.90 14.18
C ILE A 16 -36.46 89.58 13.57
N GLU A 17 -37.70 89.49 13.07
CA GLU A 17 -38.24 88.29 12.45
C GLU A 17 -37.41 87.86 11.23
N LYS A 18 -37.03 88.80 10.36
CA LYS A 18 -36.11 88.53 9.23
C LYS A 18 -34.76 88.01 9.69
N LYS A 19 -34.15 88.64 10.71
CA LYS A 19 -32.84 88.21 11.24
C LYS A 19 -32.90 86.83 11.90
N LEU A 20 -34.02 86.51 12.55
CA LEU A 20 -34.24 85.23 13.20
C LEU A 20 -34.49 84.13 12.15
N GLN A 21 -35.25 84.42 11.09
CA GLN A 21 -35.39 83.50 9.94
C GLN A 21 -34.05 83.24 9.24
N GLU A 22 -33.23 84.27 9.04
CA GLU A 22 -31.91 84.17 8.43
C GLU A 22 -30.95 83.33 9.29
N PHE A 23 -31.00 83.48 10.62
CA PHE A 23 -30.24 82.68 11.56
C PHE A 23 -30.70 81.22 11.63
N ILE A 24 -32.03 80.97 11.67
CA ILE A 24 -32.61 79.62 11.64
C ILE A 24 -32.23 78.92 10.33
N HIS A 25 -32.28 79.62 9.20
CA HIS A 25 -31.88 79.08 7.91
C HIS A 25 -30.40 78.68 7.90
N ASN A 26 -29.51 79.54 8.41
CA ASN A 26 -28.08 79.23 8.50
C ASN A 26 -27.78 78.03 9.41
N ILE A 27 -28.50 77.89 10.53
CA ILE A 27 -28.39 76.71 11.41
C ILE A 27 -28.87 75.45 10.67
N GLN A 28 -30.03 75.51 9.98
CA GLN A 28 -30.54 74.36 9.21
C GLN A 28 -29.57 73.91 8.12
N VAL A 29 -28.85 74.84 7.49
CA VAL A 29 -27.82 74.52 6.49
C VAL A 29 -26.58 73.90 7.14
N MET A 30 -26.11 74.45 8.27
CA MET A 30 -24.91 73.94 8.97
C MET A 30 -25.11 72.54 9.54
N PHE A 31 -26.33 72.18 9.95
CA PHE A 31 -26.67 70.87 10.51
C PHE A 31 -27.29 69.90 9.50
N ARG A 32 -27.25 70.20 8.19
CA ARG A 32 -27.76 69.30 7.14
C ARG A 32 -26.75 68.19 6.85
N VAL A 33 -26.74 67.16 7.68
CA VAL A 33 -25.95 65.94 7.43
C VAL A 33 -26.77 65.00 6.53
N LYS A 34 -26.40 64.89 5.26
CA LYS A 34 -26.95 63.89 4.34
C LYS A 34 -26.02 62.69 4.33
N VAL A 35 -26.40 61.62 5.04
CA VAL A 35 -25.68 60.35 5.01
C VAL A 35 -26.41 59.44 4.03
N ASP A 36 -25.88 59.32 2.81
CA ASP A 36 -26.36 58.34 1.83
C ASP A 36 -25.59 57.03 2.05
N PHE A 37 -26.31 55.98 2.46
CA PHE A 37 -25.78 54.63 2.53
C PHE A 37 -26.19 53.86 1.27
N ASP A 38 -25.28 53.78 0.30
CA ASP A 38 -25.49 52.95 -0.89
C ASP A 38 -25.01 51.51 -0.60
N HIS A 39 -25.97 50.60 -0.47
CA HIS A 39 -25.72 49.16 -0.45
C HIS A 39 -26.32 48.53 -1.71
N SER A 40 -25.55 48.53 -2.81
CA SER A 40 -25.92 47.81 -4.02
C SER A 40 -25.47 46.35 -3.93
N PHE A 41 -26.37 45.47 -3.49
CA PHE A 41 -26.21 44.03 -3.70
C PHE A 41 -26.87 43.64 -5.02
N GLU A 42 -26.11 43.73 -6.10
CA GLU A 42 -26.58 43.36 -7.43
C GLU A 42 -26.49 41.83 -7.61
N PHE A 43 -27.50 41.10 -7.15
CA PHE A 43 -27.68 39.70 -7.52
C PHE A 43 -28.37 39.64 -8.88
N GLN A 44 -27.58 39.69 -9.95
CA GLN A 44 -28.08 39.36 -11.29
C GLN A 44 -28.35 37.85 -11.37
N THR A 45 -29.54 37.40 -10.99
CA THR A 45 -30.07 36.13 -11.49
C THR A 45 -30.66 36.35 -12.89
N ASN A 46 -29.80 36.74 -13.83
CA ASN A 46 -30.09 36.63 -15.24
C ASN A 46 -30.10 35.13 -15.58
N PHE A 47 -31.21 34.45 -15.31
CA PHE A 47 -31.47 33.15 -15.92
C PHE A 47 -31.75 33.38 -17.41
N SER A 48 -30.67 33.63 -18.16
CA SER A 48 -30.66 33.91 -19.59
C SER A 48 -30.91 32.67 -20.45
N ARG A 49 -31.16 31.50 -19.83
CA ARG A 49 -31.28 30.21 -20.52
C ARG A 49 -32.45 29.42 -20.00
N ASN A 50 -33.16 28.79 -20.93
CA ASN A 50 -34.29 27.92 -20.66
C ASN A 50 -33.83 26.70 -19.83
N TYR A 51 -34.69 26.13 -18.98
CA TYR A 51 -34.30 25.00 -18.11
C TYR A 51 -33.73 23.81 -18.89
N THR A 52 -34.27 23.55 -20.08
CA THR A 52 -33.79 22.54 -21.02
C THR A 52 -32.36 22.80 -21.52
N ASP A 53 -31.99 24.07 -21.68
CA ASP A 53 -30.66 24.51 -22.13
C ASP A 53 -29.64 24.41 -20.99
N ILE A 54 -30.08 24.58 -19.75
CA ILE A 54 -29.26 24.38 -18.56
C ILE A 54 -28.98 22.88 -18.38
N VAL A 55 -30.00 22.03 -18.51
CA VAL A 55 -29.84 20.57 -18.43
C VAL A 55 -28.94 20.04 -19.55
N SER A 56 -29.10 20.53 -20.79
CA SER A 56 -28.25 20.11 -21.90
C SER A 56 -26.81 20.59 -21.74
N ALA A 57 -26.58 21.82 -21.27
CA ALA A 57 -25.25 22.33 -20.97
C ALA A 57 -24.57 21.56 -19.83
N ILE A 58 -25.30 21.21 -18.76
CA ILE A 58 -24.79 20.38 -17.66
C ILE A 58 -24.45 18.97 -18.16
N THR A 59 -25.32 18.37 -18.98
CA THR A 59 -25.08 17.04 -19.56
C THR A 59 -23.88 17.06 -20.50
N GLN A 60 -23.70 18.12 -21.28
CA GLN A 60 -22.55 18.30 -22.16
C GLN A 60 -21.26 18.49 -21.36
N GLU A 61 -21.29 19.24 -20.25
CA GLU A 61 -20.15 19.42 -19.34
C GLU A 61 -19.79 18.11 -18.62
N ILE A 62 -20.80 17.35 -18.14
CA ILE A 62 -20.61 16.03 -17.54
C ILE A 62 -19.99 15.07 -18.55
N ASN A 63 -20.49 15.05 -19.79
CA ASN A 63 -19.92 14.25 -20.86
C ASN A 63 -18.50 14.71 -21.19
N HIS A 64 -18.25 16.01 -21.22
CA HIS A 64 -16.91 16.58 -21.45
C HIS A 64 -15.90 16.09 -20.40
N ARG A 65 -16.27 16.11 -19.11
CA ARG A 65 -15.42 15.61 -18.01
C ARG A 65 -15.33 14.08 -17.98
N SER A 66 -16.42 13.39 -18.29
CA SER A 66 -16.48 11.92 -18.33
C SER A 66 -15.72 11.32 -19.51
N ARG A 67 -15.48 12.09 -20.59
CA ARG A 67 -14.66 11.65 -21.73
C ARG A 67 -13.26 11.20 -21.33
N TYR A 68 -12.66 11.80 -20.29
CA TYR A 68 -11.37 11.35 -19.78
C TYR A 68 -11.48 9.94 -19.16
N LEU A 69 -12.50 9.70 -18.34
CA LEU A 69 -12.76 8.39 -17.73
C LEU A 69 -13.09 7.32 -18.78
N PHE A 70 -13.93 7.64 -19.76
CA PHE A 70 -14.23 6.71 -20.86
C PHE A 70 -13.00 6.40 -21.71
N THR A 71 -12.16 7.40 -21.99
CA THR A 71 -10.87 7.18 -22.67
C THR A 71 -9.98 6.24 -21.85
N LEU A 72 -9.88 6.42 -20.53
CA LEU A 72 -9.13 5.52 -19.65
C LEU A 72 -9.69 4.10 -19.64
N PHE A 73 -11.01 3.93 -19.59
CA PHE A 73 -11.64 2.60 -19.66
C PHE A 73 -11.40 1.91 -21.00
N ASN A 74 -11.45 2.66 -22.11
CA ASN A 74 -11.12 2.13 -23.43
C ASN A 74 -9.66 1.68 -23.51
N VAL A 75 -8.73 2.46 -22.96
CA VAL A 75 -7.31 2.07 -22.86
C VAL A 75 -7.16 0.81 -22.01
N PHE A 76 -7.81 0.72 -20.86
CA PHE A 76 -7.79 -0.48 -20.02
C PHE A 76 -8.34 -1.71 -20.76
N THR A 77 -9.40 -1.53 -21.55
CA THR A 77 -10.00 -2.60 -22.35
C THR A 77 -9.04 -3.11 -23.44
N ILE A 78 -8.38 -2.19 -24.16
CA ILE A 78 -7.35 -2.53 -25.15
C ILE A 78 -6.18 -3.28 -24.50
N VAL A 79 -5.69 -2.77 -23.36
CA VAL A 79 -4.59 -3.40 -22.60
C VAL A 79 -5.01 -4.80 -22.12
N SER A 80 -6.22 -4.95 -21.61
CA SER A 80 -6.75 -6.24 -21.14
C SER A 80 -6.85 -7.26 -22.29
N SER A 81 -7.35 -6.84 -23.45
CA SER A 81 -7.39 -7.67 -24.67
C SER A 81 -5.97 -8.12 -25.09
N PHE A 82 -5.01 -7.21 -25.10
CA PHE A 82 -3.61 -7.55 -25.38
C PHE A 82 -3.01 -8.50 -24.33
N CYS A 83 -3.32 -8.32 -23.05
CA CYS A 83 -2.92 -9.22 -21.98
C CYS A 83 -3.49 -10.63 -22.19
N PHE A 84 -4.74 -10.76 -22.63
CA PHE A 84 -5.34 -12.05 -22.95
C PHE A 84 -4.55 -12.79 -24.05
N ILE A 85 -4.23 -12.09 -25.15
CA ILE A 85 -3.39 -12.65 -26.23
C ILE A 85 -2.01 -13.07 -25.68
N CYS A 86 -1.39 -12.25 -24.83
CA CYS A 86 -0.12 -12.58 -24.19
C CYS A 86 -0.19 -13.86 -23.33
N VAL A 87 -1.30 -14.07 -22.63
CA VAL A 87 -1.53 -15.29 -21.83
C VAL A 87 -1.58 -16.52 -22.72
N VAL A 88 -2.28 -16.45 -23.85
CA VAL A 88 -2.34 -17.54 -24.85
C VAL A 88 -0.96 -17.82 -25.43
N ILE A 89 -0.21 -16.78 -25.83
CA ILE A 89 1.16 -16.96 -26.35
C ILE A 89 2.05 -17.60 -25.27
N ARG A 90 1.93 -17.18 -24.00
CA ARG A 90 2.69 -17.77 -22.89
C ARG A 90 2.33 -19.23 -22.65
N SER A 91 1.06 -19.62 -22.77
CA SER A 91 0.63 -21.01 -22.60
C SER A 91 1.17 -21.91 -23.72
N VAL A 92 1.13 -21.46 -24.98
CA VAL A 92 1.72 -22.18 -26.12
C VAL A 92 3.23 -22.29 -25.96
N ARG A 93 3.93 -21.20 -25.61
CA ARG A 93 5.38 -21.23 -25.35
C ARG A 93 5.75 -22.17 -24.19
N TYR A 94 4.91 -22.24 -23.16
CA TYR A 94 5.10 -23.18 -22.06
C TYR A 94 4.97 -24.62 -22.54
N LYS A 95 3.92 -24.95 -23.29
CA LYS A 95 3.73 -26.27 -23.90
C LYS A 95 4.93 -26.66 -24.76
N MET A 96 5.37 -25.78 -25.66
CA MET A 96 6.51 -26.07 -26.54
C MET A 96 7.79 -26.34 -25.76
N LYS A 97 8.10 -25.53 -24.74
CA LYS A 97 9.25 -25.78 -23.87
C LYS A 97 9.12 -27.05 -23.05
N TYR A 98 7.91 -27.35 -22.58
CA TYR A 98 7.61 -28.56 -21.81
C TYR A 98 7.92 -29.84 -22.61
N LEU A 99 7.62 -29.82 -23.92
CA LEU A 99 7.82 -30.95 -24.83
C LEU A 99 9.24 -31.07 -25.40
N THR A 100 10.01 -29.99 -25.39
CA THR A 100 11.35 -29.94 -26.03
C THR A 100 12.52 -29.99 -25.04
N LYS A 101 12.32 -29.52 -23.79
CA LYS A 101 13.41 -29.40 -22.81
C LYS A 101 13.07 -30.12 -21.51
N ASP A 102 13.84 -31.16 -21.20
CA ASP A 102 13.63 -31.95 -19.98
C ASP A 102 13.98 -31.20 -18.70
N SER A 103 14.93 -30.28 -18.76
CA SER A 103 15.36 -29.44 -17.63
C SER A 103 14.39 -28.31 -17.29
N PHE A 104 13.43 -28.01 -18.18
CA PHE A 104 12.55 -26.85 -18.03
C PHE A 104 11.45 -27.11 -17.00
N ASP A 105 11.42 -26.33 -15.91
CA ASP A 105 10.38 -26.44 -14.85
C ASP A 105 10.29 -27.86 -14.23
N ASN A 106 11.38 -28.62 -14.28
CA ASN A 106 11.45 -30.01 -13.83
C ASN A 106 12.10 -30.11 -12.45
N PHE A 107 11.37 -29.65 -11.43
CA PHE A 107 11.79 -29.76 -10.02
C PHE A 107 10.69 -30.36 -9.15
N TYR A 108 9.64 -30.88 -9.77
CA TYR A 108 8.49 -31.45 -9.09
C TYR A 108 8.59 -32.98 -9.03
N ILE A 109 8.38 -33.53 -7.84
CA ILE A 109 8.39 -34.98 -7.60
C ILE A 109 7.00 -35.52 -7.97
N SER A 110 6.93 -36.13 -9.14
CA SER A 110 5.73 -36.80 -9.69
C SER A 110 5.50 -38.19 -9.07
N ARG A 111 4.32 -38.79 -9.28
CA ARG A 111 4.09 -40.19 -8.90
C ARG A 111 4.97 -41.14 -9.73
N ASP A 112 5.26 -40.78 -10.98
CA ASP A 112 6.15 -41.58 -11.84
C ASP A 112 7.58 -41.63 -11.27
N PHE A 113 8.04 -40.51 -10.69
CA PHE A 113 9.33 -40.46 -9.98
C PHE A 113 9.36 -41.39 -8.76
N ILE A 114 8.27 -41.42 -8.00
CA ILE A 114 8.14 -42.29 -6.82
C ILE A 114 8.12 -43.76 -7.24
N ALA A 115 7.41 -44.10 -8.33
CA ALA A 115 7.38 -45.46 -8.86
C ALA A 115 8.77 -45.93 -9.32
N ILE A 116 9.58 -45.05 -9.92
CA ILE A 116 10.97 -45.35 -10.29
C ILE A 116 11.82 -45.63 -9.03
N ASP A 117 11.68 -44.83 -7.97
CA ASP A 117 12.39 -45.04 -6.70
C ASP A 117 11.99 -46.37 -6.04
N GLU A 118 10.70 -46.68 -6.00
CA GLU A 118 10.16 -47.93 -5.43
C GLU A 118 10.64 -49.16 -6.21
N HIS A 119 10.66 -49.07 -7.55
CA HIS A 119 11.18 -50.15 -8.39
C HIS A 119 12.69 -50.38 -8.17
N ARG A 120 13.49 -49.31 -8.07
CA ARG A 120 14.92 -49.45 -7.76
C ARG A 120 15.16 -49.99 -6.34
N ARG A 121 14.31 -49.61 -5.39
CA ARG A 121 14.34 -50.14 -4.02
C ARG A 121 14.10 -51.66 -4.02
N SER A 122 13.14 -52.14 -4.81
CA SER A 122 12.88 -53.59 -4.94
C SER A 122 14.07 -54.37 -5.53
N MET A 123 14.93 -53.70 -6.31
CA MET A 123 16.14 -54.26 -6.87
C MET A 123 17.39 -54.06 -5.98
N ASN A 124 17.25 -53.58 -4.75
CA ASN A 124 18.37 -53.22 -3.87
C ASN A 124 19.39 -52.27 -4.53
N ARG A 125 18.92 -51.33 -5.37
CA ARG A 125 19.75 -50.27 -5.95
C ARG A 125 19.60 -48.98 -5.16
N ASP A 126 20.55 -48.07 -5.34
CA ASP A 126 20.54 -46.75 -4.68
C ASP A 126 19.25 -45.97 -4.98
N THR A 127 18.61 -45.49 -3.90
CA THR A 127 17.37 -44.72 -3.92
C THR A 127 17.64 -43.23 -3.73
N VAL A 128 16.81 -42.39 -4.33
CA VAL A 128 16.89 -40.94 -4.15
C VAL A 128 16.10 -40.50 -2.92
N LEU A 129 15.00 -41.17 -2.59
CA LEU A 129 14.22 -40.86 -1.40
C LEU A 129 14.80 -41.60 -0.17
N PRO A 130 14.89 -40.98 1.02
CA PRO A 130 14.37 -39.66 1.40
C PRO A 130 15.22 -38.47 0.92
N LEU A 131 14.58 -37.33 0.66
CA LEU A 131 15.26 -36.09 0.28
C LEU A 131 16.01 -35.49 1.47
N THR A 132 17.24 -35.01 1.26
CA THR A 132 17.97 -34.24 2.27
C THR A 132 17.30 -32.88 2.55
N ARG A 133 17.63 -32.25 3.69
CA ARG A 133 17.14 -30.89 4.03
C ARG A 133 17.45 -29.84 2.95
N LYS A 134 18.61 -29.96 2.28
CA LYS A 134 19.00 -29.05 1.18
C LYS A 134 18.15 -29.29 -0.06
N GLU A 135 17.91 -30.56 -0.40
CA GLU A 135 17.09 -30.95 -1.54
C GLU A 135 15.61 -30.62 -1.36
N ARG A 136 15.07 -30.69 -0.14
CA ARG A 136 13.71 -30.25 0.18
C ARG A 136 13.44 -28.77 -0.15
N ASN A 137 14.49 -27.95 -0.22
CA ASN A 137 14.36 -26.54 -0.66
C ASN A 137 14.43 -26.36 -2.18
N ARG A 138 14.78 -27.40 -2.94
CA ARG A 138 14.97 -27.38 -4.40
C ARG A 138 13.91 -28.21 -5.11
N TYR A 139 13.58 -29.38 -4.59
CA TYR A 139 12.62 -30.33 -5.15
C TYR A 139 11.40 -30.43 -4.24
N ILE A 140 10.21 -30.47 -4.84
CA ILE A 140 8.95 -30.46 -4.08
C ILE A 140 7.94 -31.44 -4.67
N HIS A 141 7.09 -32.03 -3.84
CA HIS A 141 5.94 -32.78 -4.33
C HIS A 141 4.90 -31.85 -4.96
N LEU A 142 4.32 -32.25 -6.09
CA LEU A 142 3.31 -31.44 -6.81
C LEU A 142 2.12 -31.06 -5.91
N THR A 143 1.72 -31.96 -5.01
CA THR A 143 0.54 -31.81 -4.14
C THR A 143 0.84 -31.21 -2.78
N SER A 144 2.10 -30.92 -2.45
CA SER A 144 2.44 -30.39 -1.13
C SER A 144 2.11 -28.91 -1.00
N MET A 145 1.60 -28.48 0.16
CA MET A 145 1.29 -27.07 0.44
C MET A 145 2.54 -26.22 0.76
N SER A 146 3.72 -26.84 0.84
CA SER A 146 4.96 -26.09 1.10
C SER A 146 5.35 -25.26 -0.13
N LEU A 147 6.02 -24.13 0.10
CA LEU A 147 6.49 -23.22 -0.95
C LEU A 147 8.01 -23.27 -1.05
N ILE A 148 8.52 -23.41 -2.27
CA ILE A 148 9.95 -23.37 -2.58
C ILE A 148 10.46 -21.92 -2.45
N ARG A 149 11.75 -21.73 -2.15
CA ARG A 149 12.40 -20.40 -2.10
C ARG A 149 12.16 -19.56 -3.36
N LYS A 150 12.22 -20.18 -4.54
CA LYS A 150 11.92 -19.52 -5.83
C LYS A 150 10.47 -19.03 -5.91
N GLU A 151 9.51 -19.82 -5.43
CA GLU A 151 8.10 -19.43 -5.37
C GLU A 151 7.88 -18.32 -4.34
N LYS A 152 8.48 -18.44 -3.16
CA LYS A 152 8.44 -17.41 -2.10
C LYS A 152 9.00 -16.07 -2.59
N LEU A 153 10.10 -16.07 -3.33
CA LEU A 153 10.69 -14.84 -3.87
C LEU A 153 9.77 -14.18 -4.91
N ARG A 154 9.10 -14.98 -5.75
CA ARG A 154 8.10 -14.48 -6.70
C ARG A 154 6.92 -13.84 -5.97
N ILE A 155 6.35 -14.54 -4.99
CA ILE A 155 5.25 -14.05 -4.17
C ILE A 155 5.67 -12.78 -3.43
N ALA A 156 6.86 -12.75 -2.85
CA ALA A 156 7.37 -11.58 -2.14
C ALA A 156 7.45 -10.35 -3.07
N ARG A 157 7.92 -10.52 -4.31
CA ARG A 157 7.94 -9.44 -5.30
C ARG A 157 6.53 -8.93 -5.61
N SER A 158 5.58 -9.82 -5.88
CA SER A 158 4.18 -9.43 -6.15
C SER A 158 3.53 -8.79 -4.92
N ALA A 159 3.80 -9.31 -3.73
CA ALA A 159 3.27 -8.83 -2.46
C ALA A 159 3.80 -7.45 -2.11
N VAL A 160 5.07 -7.14 -2.38
CA VAL A 160 5.62 -5.79 -2.16
C VAL A 160 4.90 -4.76 -3.02
N PHE A 161 4.64 -5.08 -4.29
CA PHE A 161 3.89 -4.19 -5.18
C PHE A 161 2.47 -3.96 -4.66
N LEU A 162 1.74 -5.03 -4.34
CA LEU A 162 0.37 -4.91 -3.82
C LEU A 162 0.33 -4.21 -2.45
N PHE A 163 1.34 -4.40 -1.61
CA PHE A 163 1.45 -3.73 -0.31
C PHE A 163 1.58 -2.21 -0.46
N ILE A 164 2.42 -1.74 -1.38
CA ILE A 164 2.55 -0.30 -1.68
C ILE A 164 1.21 0.25 -2.20
N SER A 165 0.57 -0.45 -3.14
CA SER A 165 -0.75 -0.06 -3.64
C SER A 165 -1.83 -0.07 -2.55
N SER A 166 -1.78 -1.04 -1.64
CA SER A 166 -2.71 -1.16 -0.50
C SER A 166 -2.57 0.04 0.43
N ILE A 167 -1.34 0.42 0.79
CA ILE A 167 -1.08 1.61 1.61
C ILE A 167 -1.61 2.87 0.93
N HIS A 168 -1.40 3.00 -0.38
CA HIS A 168 -1.88 4.16 -1.11
C HIS A 168 -3.42 4.25 -1.09
N ILE A 169 -4.12 3.15 -1.38
CA ILE A 169 -5.60 3.10 -1.38
C ILE A 169 -6.15 3.35 0.03
N LEU A 170 -5.59 2.69 1.06
CA LEU A 170 -6.00 2.89 2.45
C LEU A 170 -5.71 4.32 2.93
N GLY A 171 -4.59 4.91 2.49
CA GLY A 171 -4.24 6.29 2.77
C GLY A 171 -5.25 7.27 2.18
N LEU A 172 -5.72 7.03 0.94
CA LEU A 172 -6.78 7.82 0.32
C LEU A 172 -8.10 7.69 1.07
N MET A 173 -8.49 6.47 1.48
CA MET A 173 -9.69 6.25 2.29
C MET A 173 -9.60 6.94 3.65
N ALA A 174 -8.42 6.89 4.30
CA ALA A 174 -8.19 7.57 5.56
C ALA A 174 -8.25 9.10 5.40
N ALA A 175 -7.68 9.64 4.32
CA ALA A 175 -7.74 11.07 4.02
C ALA A 175 -9.18 11.55 3.81
N ASP A 176 -9.99 10.79 3.07
CA ASP A 176 -11.41 11.09 2.85
C ASP A 176 -12.21 11.05 4.18
N TYR A 177 -11.96 10.06 5.03
CA TYR A 177 -12.56 10.00 6.37
C TYR A 177 -12.10 11.16 7.28
N CYS A 178 -10.82 11.50 7.26
CA CYS A 178 -10.28 12.64 8.00
C CYS A 178 -10.90 13.95 7.53
N LEU A 179 -11.12 14.13 6.23
CA LEU A 179 -11.79 15.30 5.68
C LEU A 179 -13.23 15.41 6.16
N TYR A 180 -13.99 14.30 6.11
CA TYR A 180 -15.34 14.24 6.67
C TYR A 180 -15.36 14.64 8.16
N TRP A 181 -14.45 14.05 8.95
CA TRP A 181 -14.39 14.31 10.38
C TRP A 181 -13.98 15.76 10.69
N LEU A 182 -13.03 16.32 9.93
CA LEU A 182 -12.61 17.71 10.06
C LEU A 182 -13.78 18.66 9.76
N LEU A 183 -14.53 18.44 8.68
CA LEU A 183 -15.71 19.24 8.34
C LEU A 183 -16.82 19.11 9.40
N ALA A 184 -17.03 17.90 9.92
CA ALA A 184 -17.97 17.67 11.02
C ALA A 184 -17.54 18.40 12.31
N LEU A 185 -16.25 18.41 12.62
CA LEU A 185 -15.71 19.14 13.76
C LEU A 185 -15.91 20.66 13.58
N ILE A 186 -15.59 21.20 12.41
CA ILE A 186 -15.79 22.62 12.10
C ILE A 186 -17.26 23.00 12.27
N ARG A 187 -18.18 22.19 11.72
CA ARG A 187 -19.63 22.39 11.90
C ARG A 187 -20.02 22.38 13.38
N HIS A 188 -19.51 21.44 14.16
CA HIS A 188 -19.83 21.33 15.59
C HIS A 188 -19.38 22.57 16.38
N VAL A 189 -18.16 23.06 16.12
CA VAL A 189 -17.63 24.26 16.76
C VAL A 189 -18.42 25.51 16.34
N PHE A 190 -18.73 25.64 15.05
CA PHE A 190 -19.46 26.79 14.52
C PHE A 190 -20.87 26.91 15.09
N LEU A 191 -21.58 25.78 15.20
CA LEU A 191 -22.92 25.74 15.80
C LEU A 191 -22.87 26.03 17.31
N ARG A 192 -21.88 25.52 18.06
CA ARG A 192 -21.72 25.88 19.48
C ARG A 192 -21.44 27.36 19.70
N GLN A 193 -20.68 27.99 18.81
CA GLN A 193 -20.35 29.41 18.94
C GLN A 193 -21.54 30.33 18.60
N ALA A 194 -22.51 29.82 17.82
CA ALA A 194 -23.79 30.49 17.58
C ALA A 194 -24.68 30.51 18.83
N ASP A 195 -24.61 29.48 19.67
CA ASP A 195 -25.39 29.35 20.91
C ASP A 195 -24.80 30.14 22.10
N ILE A 196 -23.61 30.75 21.96
CA ILE A 196 -23.08 31.63 23.01
C ILE A 196 -23.88 32.93 22.96
N GLU A 197 -24.76 33.07 23.95
CA GLU A 197 -25.57 34.27 24.21
C GLU A 197 -24.67 35.51 24.16
N ARG A 198 -24.79 36.27 23.06
CA ARG A 198 -24.01 37.49 22.85
C ARG A 198 -24.34 38.42 24.03
N PRO A 199 -23.34 39.04 24.69
CA PRO A 199 -23.62 39.90 25.84
C PRO A 199 -24.63 40.97 25.39
N PRO A 200 -25.74 41.17 26.12
CA PRO A 200 -26.73 42.16 25.75
C PRO A 200 -26.02 43.52 25.70
N MET A 201 -25.87 44.07 24.49
CA MET A 201 -25.30 45.39 24.33
C MET A 201 -26.22 46.40 25.04
N VAL A 202 -25.60 47.22 25.89
CA VAL A 202 -26.28 48.20 26.73
C VAL A 202 -27.03 49.20 25.86
N THR A 203 -28.36 49.11 25.82
CA THR A 203 -29.23 50.10 25.18
C THR A 203 -29.36 51.30 26.11
N LEU A 204 -28.92 52.47 25.66
CA LEU A 204 -28.92 53.69 26.47
C LEU A 204 -30.26 54.43 26.29
N GLU A 205 -31.16 54.33 27.26
CA GLU A 205 -32.47 54.98 27.21
C GLU A 205 -32.42 56.38 27.84
N VAL A 206 -32.74 57.42 27.06
CA VAL A 206 -32.73 58.82 27.52
C VAL A 206 -34.11 59.21 28.08
N SER A 207 -34.22 59.35 29.40
CA SER A 207 -35.45 59.77 30.09
C SER A 207 -35.53 61.29 30.28
N GLY A 208 -36.66 61.90 29.90
CA GLY A 208 -36.94 63.34 30.00
C GLY A 208 -37.77 63.88 28.84
N SER A 209 -38.70 64.82 29.09
CA SER A 209 -39.52 65.46 28.06
C SER A 209 -39.05 66.89 27.82
N GLY A 210 -38.54 67.16 26.61
CA GLY A 210 -38.07 68.50 26.22
C GLY A 210 -37.11 68.45 25.03
N ILE A 211 -36.88 69.61 24.40
CA ILE A 211 -36.10 69.75 23.16
C ILE A 211 -34.67 69.17 23.29
N ILE A 212 -34.05 69.31 24.47
CA ILE A 212 -32.72 68.76 24.75
C ILE A 212 -32.74 67.23 24.80
N ALA A 213 -33.78 66.64 25.40
CA ALA A 213 -33.94 65.18 25.45
C ALA A 213 -34.13 64.60 24.04
N ASP A 214 -34.84 65.30 23.16
CA ASP A 214 -35.00 64.89 21.76
C ASP A 214 -33.70 65.00 20.96
N MET A 215 -32.88 66.02 21.23
CA MET A 215 -31.53 66.11 20.65
C MET A 215 -30.64 64.94 21.09
N TYR A 216 -30.64 64.59 22.38
CA TYR A 216 -29.89 63.44 22.88
C TYR A 216 -30.42 62.11 22.34
N ARG A 217 -31.73 61.93 22.16
CA ARG A 217 -32.32 60.76 21.47
C ARG A 217 -31.83 60.65 20.03
N GLY A 218 -31.73 61.77 19.31
CA GLY A 218 -31.19 61.81 17.95
C GLY A 218 -29.71 61.39 17.89
N ILE A 219 -28.91 61.85 18.85
CA ILE A 219 -27.48 61.48 18.94
C ILE A 219 -27.33 60.01 19.33
N VAL A 220 -28.00 59.56 20.40
CA VAL A 220 -27.93 58.16 20.85
C VAL A 220 -28.45 57.20 19.77
N GLY A 221 -29.54 57.54 19.08
CA GLY A 221 -30.04 56.75 17.96
C GLY A 221 -29.10 56.69 16.75
N ALA A 222 -28.24 57.70 16.56
CA ALA A 222 -27.20 57.69 15.51
C ALA A 222 -25.96 56.86 15.90
N PHE A 223 -25.69 56.72 17.21
CA PHE A 223 -24.59 55.91 17.75
C PHE A 223 -25.01 54.53 18.24
N GLU A 224 -26.31 54.21 18.25
CA GLU A 224 -26.79 52.84 18.40
C GLU A 224 -26.17 52.02 17.26
N PRO A 225 -25.27 51.09 17.57
CA PRO A 225 -24.58 50.36 16.53
C PRO A 225 -25.64 49.59 15.74
N MET A 226 -25.62 49.68 14.41
CA MET A 226 -26.55 48.99 13.49
C MET A 226 -26.30 47.46 13.50
N VAL A 227 -26.35 46.84 14.67
CA VAL A 227 -26.17 45.39 14.87
C VAL A 227 -27.49 44.64 14.64
N LYS A 228 -28.62 45.34 14.45
CA LYS A 228 -29.89 44.74 14.00
C LYS A 228 -29.75 43.90 12.71
N HIS A 229 -28.69 44.13 11.93
CA HIS A 229 -28.38 43.35 10.72
C HIS A 229 -27.35 42.22 10.94
N ALA A 230 -26.68 42.16 12.09
CA ALA A 230 -25.82 41.04 12.50
C ALA A 230 -26.62 39.84 13.05
N ASP A 231 -27.93 40.01 13.25
CA ASP A 231 -28.88 38.94 13.55
C ASP A 231 -29.30 38.17 12.28
N ILE A 232 -28.93 38.65 11.09
CA ILE A 232 -29.32 38.07 9.79
C ILE A 232 -28.32 37.02 9.28
N LEU A 233 -27.07 37.02 9.77
CA LEU A 233 -26.15 35.92 9.53
C LEU A 233 -26.37 34.82 10.57
N ASP A 234 -27.40 34.01 10.37
CA ASP A 234 -27.55 32.71 11.04
C ASP A 234 -26.30 31.86 10.75
N PRO A 235 -25.44 31.56 11.74
CA PRO A 235 -24.27 30.72 11.53
C PRO A 235 -24.66 29.32 11.03
N ALA A 236 -25.87 28.86 11.31
CA ALA A 236 -26.40 27.61 10.78
C ALA A 236 -26.44 27.56 9.23
N ARG A 237 -26.62 28.72 8.55
CA ARG A 237 -26.69 28.79 7.07
C ARG A 237 -25.32 28.78 6.40
N CYS A 238 -24.26 29.20 7.09
CA CYS A 238 -22.89 29.23 6.57
C CYS A 238 -22.05 28.02 7.02
N ALA A 239 -22.60 27.14 7.86
CA ALA A 239 -21.91 25.95 8.34
C ALA A 239 -21.70 24.95 7.19
N PRO A 240 -20.48 24.41 7.00
CA PRO A 240 -20.26 23.35 6.02
C PRO A 240 -21.14 22.13 6.34
N ASP A 241 -21.68 21.49 5.30
CA ASP A 241 -22.44 20.26 5.43
C ASP A 241 -21.55 19.05 5.11
N PRO A 242 -21.06 18.31 6.13
CA PRO A 242 -20.16 17.18 5.92
C PRO A 242 -20.95 16.01 5.34
N LYS A 243 -20.72 15.71 4.05
CA LYS A 243 -21.28 14.52 3.43
C LYS A 243 -20.61 13.26 3.99
N THR A 244 -21.41 12.34 4.53
CA THR A 244 -20.91 11.07 5.06
C THR A 244 -20.22 10.24 3.98
N PRO A 245 -19.06 9.63 4.25
CA PRO A 245 -18.42 8.70 3.33
C PRO A 245 -19.32 7.50 3.06
N ASP A 246 -19.33 7.03 1.80
CA ASP A 246 -20.12 5.87 1.41
C ASP A 246 -19.47 4.57 1.93
N PHE A 247 -19.87 4.12 3.12
CA PHE A 247 -19.34 2.90 3.75
C PHE A 247 -19.50 1.64 2.90
N ILE A 248 -20.54 1.58 2.06
CA ILE A 248 -20.73 0.48 1.10
C ILE A 248 -19.61 0.46 0.06
N ARG A 249 -19.20 1.63 -0.46
CA ARG A 249 -18.08 1.74 -1.40
C ARG A 249 -16.77 1.37 -0.74
N TYR A 250 -16.57 1.77 0.51
CA TYR A 250 -15.40 1.40 1.30
C TYR A 250 -15.32 -0.12 1.49
N LEU A 251 -16.44 -0.77 1.79
CA LEU A 251 -16.52 -2.23 1.88
C LEU A 251 -16.20 -2.89 0.53
N GLN A 252 -16.75 -2.38 -0.58
CA GLN A 252 -16.45 -2.90 -1.93
C GLN A 252 -14.95 -2.80 -2.25
N ILE A 253 -14.30 -1.66 -1.97
CA ILE A 253 -12.86 -1.46 -2.19
C ILE A 253 -12.04 -2.41 -1.30
N SER A 254 -12.42 -2.55 -0.03
CA SER A 254 -11.75 -3.44 0.92
C SER A 254 -11.85 -4.91 0.50
N LEU A 255 -13.03 -5.35 0.06
CA LEU A 255 -13.25 -6.71 -0.46
C LEU A 255 -12.44 -6.97 -1.74
N LEU A 256 -12.37 -6.00 -2.65
CA LEU A 256 -11.55 -6.10 -3.86
C LEU A 256 -10.06 -6.22 -3.51
N LEU A 257 -9.59 -5.43 -2.55
CA LEU A 257 -8.20 -5.49 -2.08
C LEU A 257 -7.88 -6.84 -1.45
N LEU A 258 -8.78 -7.35 -0.61
CA LEU A 258 -8.66 -8.68 -0.01
C LEU A 258 -8.60 -9.77 -1.10
N PHE A 259 -9.45 -9.68 -2.12
CA PHE A 259 -9.44 -10.60 -3.24
C PHE A 259 -8.10 -10.58 -3.99
N CYS A 260 -7.51 -9.40 -4.23
CA CYS A 260 -6.18 -9.30 -4.83
C CYS A 260 -5.10 -9.97 -3.98
N TRP A 261 -5.14 -9.82 -2.64
CA TRP A 261 -4.23 -10.52 -1.73
C TRP A 261 -4.40 -12.04 -1.80
N MET A 262 -5.64 -12.53 -1.85
CA MET A 262 -5.92 -13.95 -2.03
C MET A 262 -5.38 -14.48 -3.36
N CYS A 263 -5.50 -13.71 -4.46
CA CYS A 263 -4.95 -14.07 -5.76
C CYS A 263 -3.43 -14.26 -5.73
N ILE A 264 -2.68 -13.43 -4.99
CA ILE A 264 -1.23 -13.58 -4.83
C ILE A 264 -0.87 -14.89 -4.12
N VAL A 265 -1.63 -15.26 -3.09
CA VAL A 265 -1.40 -16.52 -2.37
C VAL A 265 -1.73 -17.73 -3.26
N LEU A 266 -2.75 -17.61 -4.12
CA LEU A 266 -3.18 -18.67 -5.03
C LEU A 266 -2.32 -18.79 -6.30
N GLU A 267 -1.64 -17.72 -6.73
CA GLU A 267 -0.75 -17.68 -7.90
C GLU A 267 0.21 -18.89 -8.01
N PRO A 268 1.04 -19.23 -7.00
CA PRO A 268 1.95 -20.38 -7.08
C PRO A 268 1.21 -21.71 -7.34
N TYR A 269 0.02 -21.88 -6.76
CA TYR A 269 -0.78 -23.10 -6.93
C TYR A 269 -1.38 -23.17 -8.34
N GLY A 270 -1.88 -22.05 -8.88
CA GLY A 270 -2.30 -21.97 -10.28
C GLY A 270 -1.17 -22.33 -11.25
N LEU A 271 0.06 -21.91 -10.94
CA LEU A 271 1.24 -22.25 -11.73
C LEU A 271 1.71 -23.71 -11.58
N ARG A 272 1.23 -24.45 -10.58
CA ARG A 272 1.45 -25.90 -10.46
C ARG A 272 0.39 -26.71 -11.20
N ILE A 273 -0.84 -26.19 -11.31
CA ILE A 273 -1.93 -26.86 -12.04
C ILE A 273 -1.53 -27.13 -13.50
N ARG A 274 -0.82 -26.21 -14.18
CA ARG A 274 -0.33 -26.48 -15.55
C ARG A 274 0.56 -27.71 -15.66
N GLN A 275 1.33 -28.05 -14.63
CA GLN A 275 2.15 -29.26 -14.62
C GLN A 275 1.27 -30.51 -14.55
N ILE A 276 0.20 -30.44 -13.75
CA ILE A 276 -0.80 -31.52 -13.64
C ILE A 276 -1.51 -31.71 -14.98
N ILE A 277 -1.93 -30.61 -15.62
CA ILE A 277 -2.56 -30.64 -16.95
C ILE A 277 -1.61 -31.25 -17.98
N MET A 278 -0.36 -30.75 -18.08
CA MET A 278 0.58 -31.27 -19.07
C MET A 278 0.90 -32.75 -18.86
N ARG A 279 0.98 -33.21 -17.61
CA ARG A 279 1.14 -34.64 -17.29
C ARG A 279 -0.07 -35.47 -17.73
N ALA A 280 -1.29 -34.95 -17.57
CA ALA A 280 -2.51 -35.64 -17.99
C ALA A 280 -2.61 -35.76 -19.52
N TYR A 281 -2.22 -34.72 -20.28
CA TYR A 281 -2.25 -34.74 -21.75
C TYR A 281 -1.08 -35.47 -22.40
N TYR A 282 0.12 -35.40 -21.80
CA TYR A 282 1.35 -35.98 -22.36
C TYR A 282 2.05 -36.90 -21.34
N PRO A 283 1.45 -38.08 -21.04
CA PRO A 283 1.97 -38.98 -20.01
C PRO A 283 3.35 -39.56 -20.35
N ASP A 284 3.63 -39.87 -21.62
CA ASP A 284 4.91 -40.47 -22.03
C ASP A 284 6.07 -39.48 -21.85
N ARG A 285 5.87 -38.23 -22.29
CA ARG A 285 6.84 -37.14 -22.03
C ARG A 285 7.02 -36.87 -20.54
N ALA A 286 5.96 -36.99 -19.73
CA ALA A 286 6.08 -36.81 -18.30
C ALA A 286 6.94 -37.91 -17.63
N LYS A 287 6.88 -39.16 -18.12
CA LYS A 287 7.73 -40.26 -17.66
C LYS A 287 9.20 -40.04 -18.04
N GLU A 288 9.49 -39.65 -19.28
CA GLU A 288 10.86 -39.31 -19.73
C GLU A 288 11.47 -38.20 -18.87
N ARG A 289 10.68 -37.17 -18.56
CA ARG A 289 11.13 -36.08 -17.70
C ARG A 289 11.33 -36.51 -16.26
N ALA A 290 10.54 -37.47 -15.76
CA ALA A 290 10.71 -38.04 -14.44
C ALA A 290 11.99 -38.89 -14.34
N THR A 291 12.30 -39.69 -15.37
CA THR A 291 13.54 -40.47 -15.42
C THR A 291 14.77 -39.57 -15.55
N TRP A 292 14.69 -38.53 -16.40
CA TRP A 292 15.73 -37.50 -16.50
C TRP A 292 15.98 -36.82 -15.15
N LEU A 293 14.93 -36.39 -14.45
CA LEU A 293 15.04 -35.75 -13.14
C LEU A 293 15.68 -36.68 -12.11
N TYR A 294 15.30 -37.96 -12.12
CA TYR A 294 15.85 -38.97 -11.21
C TYR A 294 17.36 -39.14 -11.42
N ASN A 295 17.79 -39.29 -12.67
CA ASN A 295 19.21 -39.42 -13.00
C ASN A 295 19.98 -38.12 -12.70
N ASP A 296 19.42 -36.95 -13.00
CA ASP A 296 20.02 -35.64 -12.68
C ASP A 296 20.24 -35.45 -11.17
N VAL A 297 19.31 -35.92 -10.34
CA VAL A 297 19.47 -35.85 -8.87
C VAL A 297 20.58 -36.79 -8.39
N LEU A 298 20.64 -38.03 -8.90
CA LEU A 298 21.71 -38.96 -8.56
C LEU A 298 23.10 -38.43 -8.93
N LEU A 299 23.26 -37.96 -10.17
CA LEU A 299 24.51 -37.36 -10.65
C LEU A 299 24.91 -36.15 -9.81
N LYS A 300 23.95 -35.34 -9.37
CA LYS A 300 24.19 -34.20 -8.47
C LYS A 300 24.63 -34.63 -7.07
N ARG A 301 24.13 -35.74 -6.54
CA ARG A 301 24.59 -36.29 -5.24
C ARG A 301 26.03 -36.79 -5.34
N GLU A 302 26.34 -37.59 -6.35
CA GLU A 302 27.69 -38.12 -6.56
C GLU A 302 28.71 -37.00 -6.79
N SER A 303 28.41 -36.07 -7.71
CA SER A 303 29.29 -34.93 -7.98
C SER A 303 29.46 -34.02 -6.75
N PHE A 304 28.40 -33.81 -5.96
CA PHE A 304 28.49 -33.04 -4.72
C PHE A 304 29.40 -33.71 -3.70
N VAL A 305 29.31 -35.04 -3.53
CA VAL A 305 30.19 -35.81 -2.66
C VAL A 305 31.64 -35.73 -3.16
N LYS A 306 31.88 -35.92 -4.48
CA LYS A 306 33.22 -35.80 -5.08
C LYS A 306 33.83 -34.41 -4.85
N ILE A 307 33.06 -33.33 -5.07
CA ILE A 307 33.50 -31.94 -4.84
C ILE A 307 33.80 -31.69 -3.36
N LEU A 308 32.94 -32.14 -2.44
CA LEU A 308 33.15 -31.96 -1.01
C LEU A 308 34.38 -32.71 -0.52
N ARG A 309 34.62 -33.94 -1.00
CA ARG A 309 35.82 -34.72 -0.66
C ARG A 309 37.10 -33.99 -1.11
N ARG A 310 37.11 -33.42 -2.32
CA ARG A 310 38.24 -32.58 -2.80
C ARG A 310 38.45 -31.33 -1.95
N GLN A 311 37.38 -30.64 -1.54
CA GLN A 311 37.49 -29.43 -0.70
C GLN A 311 37.94 -29.70 0.74
N LEU A 312 37.58 -30.86 1.31
CA LEU A 312 37.97 -31.25 2.66
C LEU A 312 39.37 -31.85 2.71
N GLY A 313 39.78 -32.62 1.68
CA GLY A 313 41.14 -33.12 1.53
C GLY A 313 42.19 -32.01 1.37
N LEU A 314 41.83 -30.90 0.71
CA LEU A 314 42.69 -29.71 0.60
C LEU A 314 42.64 -28.80 1.84
N GLY A 315 41.73 -29.04 2.78
CA GLY A 315 41.42 -28.15 3.90
C GLY A 315 42.09 -28.50 5.23
N SER A 316 43.00 -29.48 5.26
CA SER A 316 43.74 -29.86 6.48
C SER A 316 44.88 -28.89 6.85
N GLY A 317 45.12 -27.85 6.04
CA GLY A 317 46.07 -26.79 6.33
C GLY A 317 45.37 -25.43 6.44
N ASP A 318 45.18 -24.98 7.68
CA ASP A 318 45.06 -23.60 8.13
C ASP A 318 43.90 -22.68 7.61
N SER A 319 43.33 -21.94 8.58
CA SER A 319 42.55 -20.70 8.48
C SER A 319 41.73 -20.40 7.20
N LYS A 320 40.45 -20.79 7.19
CA LYS A 320 39.48 -20.25 6.21
C LYS A 320 39.24 -18.74 6.44
N PRO A 321 39.36 -17.88 5.41
CA PRO A 321 39.01 -16.47 5.53
C PRO A 321 37.50 -16.32 5.78
N ARG A 322 37.14 -15.51 6.77
CA ARG A 322 35.74 -15.16 7.08
C ARG A 322 35.10 -14.54 5.85
N LYS A 323 34.00 -15.10 5.33
CA LYS A 323 33.27 -14.51 4.20
C LYS A 323 32.81 -13.11 4.60
N LEU A 324 32.87 -12.14 3.69
CA LEU A 324 32.43 -10.76 3.90
C LEU A 324 31.02 -10.69 4.54
N MET A 325 30.12 -11.60 4.12
CA MET A 325 28.78 -11.74 4.69
C MET A 325 28.74 -12.08 6.19
N ASP A 326 29.72 -12.81 6.72
CA ASP A 326 29.77 -13.17 8.15
C ASP A 326 30.17 -11.95 9.00
N ILE A 327 30.97 -11.03 8.44
CA ILE A 327 31.30 -9.73 9.06
C ILE A 327 30.06 -8.81 9.05
N PHE A 328 29.36 -8.73 7.91
CA PHE A 328 28.10 -7.96 7.81
C PHE A 328 27.01 -8.53 8.74
N ARG A 329 26.92 -9.85 8.88
CA ARG A 329 25.96 -10.53 9.78
C ARG A 329 26.30 -10.32 11.27
N ALA A 330 27.58 -10.19 11.62
CA ALA A 330 28.01 -9.85 12.98
C ALA A 330 27.67 -8.39 13.35
N LYS A 331 27.85 -7.44 12.42
CA LYS A 331 27.50 -6.02 12.65
C LYS A 331 26.00 -5.72 12.66
N THR A 332 25.18 -6.52 11.98
CA THR A 332 23.72 -6.28 11.83
C THR A 332 22.85 -7.00 12.86
N ASN A 333 23.46 -7.68 13.84
CA ASN A 333 22.77 -8.41 14.91
C ASN A 333 22.01 -7.54 15.92
N LEU A 334 22.11 -6.21 15.84
CA LEU A 334 21.35 -5.28 16.71
C LEU A 334 19.88 -5.10 16.28
N PHE A 335 19.51 -5.39 15.04
CA PHE A 335 18.13 -5.21 14.56
C PHE A 335 17.36 -6.54 14.53
N TRP A 336 16.21 -6.59 15.21
CA TRP A 336 15.37 -7.79 15.35
C TRP A 336 14.91 -8.37 13.99
N ILE A 337 14.63 -7.51 13.01
CA ILE A 337 14.22 -7.90 11.64
C ILE A 337 15.37 -8.62 10.92
N CYS A 338 16.61 -8.15 11.08
CA CYS A 338 17.80 -8.79 10.51
C CYS A 338 18.11 -10.13 11.19
N ARG A 339 17.82 -10.26 12.50
CA ARG A 339 17.95 -11.54 13.24
C ARG A 339 17.00 -12.62 12.72
N LYS A 340 15.80 -12.23 12.25
CA LYS A 340 14.82 -13.15 11.64
C LYS A 340 15.16 -13.53 10.19
N ILE A 341 15.79 -12.62 9.43
CA ILE A 341 16.14 -12.83 8.01
C ILE A 341 17.51 -13.52 7.84
N LEU A 342 18.53 -13.15 8.64
CA LEU A 342 19.90 -13.65 8.50
C LEU A 342 20.25 -14.80 9.46
N GLY A 343 19.44 -15.05 10.49
CA GLY A 343 19.64 -16.12 11.48
C GLY A 343 20.72 -15.78 12.52
N SER A 344 20.39 -16.01 13.80
CA SER A 344 21.33 -15.82 14.92
C SER A 344 22.49 -16.83 14.85
N ASN A 345 23.71 -16.41 15.23
CA ASN A 345 24.88 -17.27 15.44
C ASN A 345 24.80 -17.97 16.81
N GLY A 346 23.85 -18.88 17.01
CA GLY A 346 23.86 -19.79 18.16
C GLY A 346 25.01 -20.81 18.03
N GLY A 347 25.81 -20.95 19.09
CA GLY A 347 27.03 -21.77 19.19
C GLY A 347 26.82 -23.29 19.23
N GLY A 348 25.96 -23.82 18.36
CA GLY A 348 25.79 -25.27 18.20
C GLY A 348 26.84 -25.89 17.28
N LYS A 349 27.17 -27.17 17.52
CA LYS A 349 28.02 -27.99 16.64
C LYS A 349 27.44 -27.98 15.22
N LYS A 350 28.27 -27.71 14.22
CA LYS A 350 27.87 -27.72 12.80
C LYS A 350 28.39 -28.97 12.13
N CYS A 351 27.58 -29.59 11.29
CA CYS A 351 28.00 -30.71 10.47
C CYS A 351 29.05 -30.26 9.46
N ILE A 352 30.17 -30.96 9.36
CA ILE A 352 31.25 -30.64 8.41
C ILE A 352 30.80 -30.82 6.96
N PHE A 353 29.93 -31.81 6.71
CA PHE A 353 29.42 -32.13 5.38
C PHE A 353 28.28 -31.17 4.94
N CYS A 354 27.25 -30.99 5.77
CA CYS A 354 26.10 -30.17 5.40
C CYS A 354 26.18 -28.70 5.85
N SER A 355 27.12 -28.34 6.73
CA SER A 355 27.27 -27.01 7.36
C SER A 355 26.04 -26.52 8.12
N GLU A 356 25.11 -27.43 8.43
CA GLU A 356 23.90 -27.14 9.21
C GLU A 356 24.16 -27.35 10.71
N ARG A 357 23.36 -26.70 11.56
CA ARG A 357 23.42 -26.91 13.01
C ARG A 357 22.86 -28.28 13.35
N ILE A 358 23.62 -29.04 14.12
CA ILE A 358 23.20 -30.34 14.63
C ILE A 358 22.67 -30.15 16.06
N ALA A 359 21.50 -30.72 16.35
CA ALA A 359 21.05 -30.87 17.74
C ALA A 359 21.99 -31.86 18.44
N GLU A 360 22.36 -31.62 19.69
CA GLU A 360 23.41 -32.42 20.37
C GLU A 360 23.14 -33.94 20.36
N ASN A 361 21.86 -34.34 20.28
CA ASN A 361 21.42 -35.75 20.27
C ASN A 361 21.53 -36.45 18.90
N GLU A 362 21.79 -35.73 17.81
CA GLU A 362 21.88 -36.27 16.43
C GLU A 362 23.31 -36.17 15.84
N ALA A 363 24.30 -35.82 16.66
CA ALA A 363 25.68 -35.63 16.24
C ALA A 363 26.45 -36.95 16.24
N VAL A 364 26.92 -37.37 15.05
CA VAL A 364 27.82 -38.52 14.90
C VAL A 364 29.25 -38.02 14.79
N SER A 365 30.09 -38.37 15.77
CA SER A 365 31.53 -38.11 15.74
C SER A 365 32.30 -39.27 15.12
N CYS A 366 33.40 -38.98 14.43
CA CYS A 366 34.30 -40.01 13.92
C CYS A 366 34.91 -40.84 15.08
N LEU A 367 35.00 -42.16 14.90
CA LEU A 367 35.55 -43.09 15.90
C LEU A 367 37.08 -43.04 16.04
N ARG A 368 37.79 -42.36 15.13
CA ARG A 368 39.26 -42.28 15.17
C ARG A 368 39.72 -41.27 16.25
N PRO A 369 40.58 -41.66 17.20
CA PRO A 369 41.10 -40.73 18.20
C PRO A 369 41.87 -39.58 17.52
N GLY A 370 41.52 -38.34 17.88
CA GLY A 370 42.11 -37.11 17.30
C GLY A 370 41.39 -36.53 16.07
N CYS A 371 40.35 -37.18 15.55
CA CYS A 371 39.60 -36.67 14.39
C CYS A 371 38.48 -35.71 14.83
N VAL A 372 38.50 -34.44 14.39
CA VAL A 372 37.48 -33.41 14.75
C VAL A 372 36.18 -33.56 13.92
N GLY A 373 36.00 -34.70 13.26
CA GLY A 373 34.91 -34.96 12.33
C GLY A 373 33.55 -35.10 13.04
N VAL A 374 32.69 -34.07 12.97
CA VAL A 374 31.30 -34.13 13.44
C VAL A 374 30.33 -34.04 12.26
N TYR A 375 29.45 -35.02 12.15
CA TYR A 375 28.48 -35.17 11.07
C TYR A 375 27.05 -35.28 11.61
N CYS A 376 26.08 -34.94 10.77
CA CYS A 376 24.69 -35.31 11.00
C CYS A 376 24.49 -36.79 10.64
N TYR A 377 23.58 -37.51 11.30
CA TYR A 377 23.34 -38.93 10.99
C TYR A 377 23.08 -39.18 9.49
N GLU A 378 22.17 -38.41 8.88
CA GLU A 378 21.87 -38.50 7.43
C GLU A 378 23.14 -38.32 6.58
N CYS A 379 23.98 -37.35 6.94
CA CYS A 379 25.21 -37.00 6.25
C CYS A 379 26.29 -38.09 6.39
N PHE A 380 26.34 -38.77 7.53
CA PHE A 380 27.33 -39.81 7.83
C PHE A 380 27.02 -41.10 7.06
N VAL A 381 25.73 -41.41 6.88
CA VAL A 381 25.28 -42.53 6.04
C VAL A 381 25.57 -42.24 4.56
N GLU A 382 25.34 -41.01 4.08
CA GLU A 382 25.64 -40.61 2.69
C GLU A 382 27.12 -40.75 2.31
N ILE A 383 28.04 -40.59 3.27
CA ILE A 383 29.48 -40.77 3.07
C ILE A 383 29.93 -42.23 3.31
N GLN A 384 29.00 -43.19 3.31
CA GLN A 384 29.25 -44.61 3.54
C GLN A 384 29.98 -44.90 4.86
N ASN A 385 29.67 -44.14 5.93
CA ASN A 385 30.31 -44.23 7.25
C ASN A 385 31.82 -43.97 7.25
N LEU A 386 32.37 -43.41 6.17
CA LEU A 386 33.78 -43.07 6.06
C LEU A 386 33.96 -41.58 6.36
N CYS A 387 34.83 -41.26 7.32
CA CYS A 387 35.11 -39.88 7.68
C CYS A 387 35.92 -39.19 6.58
N THR A 388 35.35 -38.17 5.93
CA THR A 388 35.99 -37.43 4.83
C THR A 388 37.30 -36.71 5.19
N ILE A 389 37.68 -36.68 6.46
CA ILE A 389 38.94 -36.11 6.97
C ILE A 389 40.00 -37.20 7.20
N CYS A 390 39.56 -38.40 7.60
CA CYS A 390 40.40 -39.40 8.25
C CYS A 390 40.53 -40.72 7.45
N SER A 391 39.71 -40.93 6.42
CA SER A 391 39.88 -42.01 5.45
C SER A 391 40.72 -41.54 4.27
N GLU A 392 41.85 -42.21 4.02
CA GLU A 392 42.60 -42.09 2.76
C GLU A 392 41.71 -42.46 1.57
N PRO A 393 41.93 -41.87 0.38
CA PRO A 393 41.25 -42.30 -0.81
C PRO A 393 41.63 -43.76 -1.09
N MET A 394 40.70 -44.69 -0.86
CA MET A 394 40.79 -45.99 -1.50
C MET A 394 40.71 -45.73 -3.01
N ASP A 395 41.78 -46.07 -3.71
CA ASP A 395 41.84 -46.14 -5.17
C ASP A 395 40.77 -47.12 -5.68
N SER A 396 39.53 -46.65 -5.81
CA SER A 396 38.65 -47.19 -6.83
C SER A 396 39.08 -46.51 -8.12
N SER A 397 39.79 -47.25 -8.96
CA SER A 397 40.19 -46.96 -10.33
C SER A 397 39.10 -46.25 -11.15
N ASP A 398 38.95 -44.93 -11.02
CA ASP A 398 38.15 -44.09 -11.92
C ASP A 398 39.10 -43.53 -12.99
N GLN A 399 39.60 -44.43 -13.84
CA GLN A 399 40.20 -44.08 -15.12
C GLN A 399 39.05 -43.82 -16.11
N SER A 400 38.31 -42.75 -15.88
CA SER A 400 37.33 -42.25 -16.84
C SER A 400 37.27 -40.72 -16.78
N ASP A 401 38.43 -40.09 -16.78
CA ASP A 401 38.60 -38.77 -17.38
C ASP A 401 38.77 -38.98 -18.89
N ILE A 402 37.67 -39.15 -19.61
CA ILE A 402 37.62 -38.99 -21.07
C ILE A 402 36.54 -37.96 -21.38
N SER A 403 37.05 -36.79 -21.75
CA SER A 403 36.48 -35.74 -22.60
C SER A 403 34.95 -35.68 -22.72
N ILE A 404 34.44 -34.56 -22.24
CA ILE A 404 33.25 -33.89 -22.75
C ILE A 404 33.37 -33.78 -24.27
N GLU A 405 32.71 -34.65 -25.01
CA GLU A 405 32.28 -34.35 -26.37
C GLU A 405 30.76 -34.36 -26.45
N ARG A 406 30.30 -33.18 -26.87
CA ARG A 406 29.00 -32.78 -27.36
C ARG A 406 28.29 -33.93 -28.10
N PHE A 407 27.09 -34.29 -27.64
CA PHE A 407 26.12 -34.99 -28.48
C PHE A 407 25.03 -34.01 -28.90
N GLU A 408 24.92 -33.90 -30.23
CA GLU A 408 23.84 -33.25 -30.99
C GLU A 408 22.49 -33.96 -30.79
#